data_AF-A0A7X6ZDI9-F1
#
_entry.id   AF-A0A7X6ZDI9-F1
#
_cell.length_a   1.000
_cell.length_b   1.000
_cell.length_c   1.000
_cell.angle_alpha   90.00
_cell.angle_beta   90.00
_cell.angle_gamma   90.00
#
_symmetry.space_group_name_H-M   'P 1'
#
loop_
_entity.id
_entity.type
_entity.pdbx_description
1 polymer ?
#
loop_
_entity_poly.entity_id
_entity_poly.type
_entity_poly.pdbx_seq_one_letter_code
_entity_poly.pdbx_strand_id
1 'polypeptide(L)'
;MLINHETKILGIIGNPITQSLSPLMHNAVFDKLGLDCIYLPFEIPTGETEKALQAIRLLGFKGINVTIPFKEKVLNYLDELSAEAKACQAVNCIKNDNDRLIGYNTDGKGFLAAIHEAGIHTAGQKAVMIGAGGAARSVAY
;
A
#
# COMPACT_ATOMS: atom_id res chain seq x y z
N MET A 1 -11.01 -3.25 -21.27
CA MET A 1 -9.86 -2.35 -21.43
C MET A 1 -8.89 -2.91 -22.45
N LEU A 2 -8.39 -2.09 -23.39
CA LEU A 2 -7.28 -2.46 -24.28
C LEU A 2 -5.99 -1.98 -23.63
N ILE A 3 -5.05 -2.89 -23.38
CA ILE A 3 -3.75 -2.57 -22.78
C ILE A 3 -2.79 -2.19 -23.90
N ASN A 4 -2.08 -1.08 -23.73
CA ASN A 4 -1.10 -0.58 -24.71
C ASN A 4 0.14 0.00 -24.00
N HIS A 5 1.04 0.67 -24.74
CA HIS A 5 2.31 1.20 -24.23
C HIS A 5 2.17 2.40 -23.27
N GLU A 6 1.02 3.07 -23.24
CA GLU A 6 0.70 4.17 -22.32
C GLU A 6 0.11 3.66 -20.98
N THR A 7 -0.34 2.40 -20.94
CA THR A 7 -1.00 1.80 -19.78
C THR A 7 -0.05 1.76 -18.58
N LYS A 8 -0.47 2.39 -17.48
CA LYS A 8 0.31 2.46 -16.24
C LYS A 8 0.12 1.21 -15.40
N ILE A 9 1.21 0.62 -14.93
CA ILE A 9 1.18 -0.57 -14.08
C ILE A 9 1.23 -0.18 -12.61
N LEU A 10 0.26 -0.67 -11.85
CA LEU A 10 0.22 -0.67 -10.39
C LEU A 10 0.02 -2.10 -9.89
N GLY A 11 0.14 -2.32 -8.59
CA GLY A 11 -0.13 -3.64 -8.04
C GLY A 11 -0.05 -3.75 -6.54
N ILE A 12 0.02 -4.99 -6.06
CA ILE A 12 0.22 -5.32 -4.66
C ILE A 12 1.21 -6.48 -4.52
N ILE A 13 2.12 -6.39 -3.56
CA ILE A 13 2.99 -7.50 -3.16
C ILE A 13 2.61 -8.06 -1.79
N GLY A 14 2.63 -9.39 -1.66
CA GLY A 14 2.28 -10.10 -0.43
C GLY A 14 2.62 -11.59 -0.53
N ASN A 15 2.47 -12.30 0.59
CA ASN A 15 2.61 -13.76 0.61
C ASN A 15 1.87 -14.36 1.84
N PRO A 16 0.77 -15.11 1.64
CA PRO A 16 0.07 -15.34 0.38
C PRO A 16 -0.64 -14.07 -0.11
N ILE A 17 -0.82 -13.90 -1.43
CA ILE A 17 -1.52 -12.73 -2.00
C ILE A 17 -2.93 -13.04 -2.52
N THR A 18 -3.27 -14.32 -2.69
CA THR A 18 -4.48 -14.79 -3.38
C THR A 18 -5.80 -14.29 -2.79
N GLN A 19 -5.81 -13.90 -1.51
CA GLN A 19 -7.02 -13.41 -0.82
C GLN A 19 -7.23 -11.90 -0.96
N SER A 20 -6.33 -11.17 -1.62
CA SER A 20 -6.45 -9.73 -1.75
C SER A 20 -7.60 -9.34 -2.68
N LEU A 21 -8.52 -8.51 -2.17
CA LEU A 21 -9.57 -7.87 -2.98
C LEU A 21 -9.08 -6.58 -3.66
N SER A 22 -7.87 -6.10 -3.34
CA SER A 22 -7.32 -4.87 -3.89
C SER A 22 -7.26 -4.86 -5.43
N PRO A 23 -6.87 -5.94 -6.13
CA PRO A 23 -6.91 -5.95 -7.59
C PRO A 23 -8.31 -5.75 -8.16
N LEU A 24 -9.33 -6.39 -7.59
CA LEU A 24 -10.71 -6.22 -8.04
C LEU A 24 -11.16 -4.77 -7.82
N MET A 25 -10.93 -4.24 -6.62
CA MET A 25 -11.31 -2.88 -6.23
C MET A 25 -10.66 -1.82 -7.12
N HIS A 26 -9.32 -1.86 -7.27
CA HIS A 26 -8.61 -0.83 -8.02
C HIS A 26 -8.89 -0.89 -9.52
N ASN A 27 -8.94 -2.07 -10.13
CA ASN A 27 -9.28 -2.17 -11.55
C ASN A 27 -10.72 -1.71 -11.83
N ALA A 28 -11.69 -1.99 -10.94
CA ALA A 28 -13.05 -1.48 -11.07
C ALA A 28 -13.09 0.07 -11.01
N VAL A 29 -12.30 0.68 -10.12
CA VAL A 29 -12.18 2.15 -10.04
C VAL A 29 -11.53 2.72 -11.30
N PHE A 30 -10.47 2.09 -11.82
CA PHE A 30 -9.79 2.53 -13.04
C PHE A 30 -10.72 2.49 -14.25
N ASP A 31 -11.47 1.40 -14.42
CA ASP A 31 -12.46 1.27 -15.50
C ASP A 31 -13.57 2.31 -15.36
N LYS A 32 -14.11 2.49 -14.14
CA LYS A 32 -15.17 3.48 -13.86
C LYS A 32 -14.75 4.92 -14.15
N LEU A 33 -13.49 5.26 -13.90
CA LEU A 33 -12.93 6.60 -14.11
C LEU A 33 -12.27 6.79 -15.48
N GLY A 34 -12.23 5.76 -16.34
CA GLY A 34 -11.56 5.81 -17.63
C GLY A 34 -10.06 6.03 -17.53
N LEU A 35 -9.42 5.53 -16.47
CA LEU A 35 -7.97 5.65 -16.25
C LEU A 35 -7.24 4.52 -16.98
N ASP A 36 -6.22 4.86 -17.76
CA ASP A 36 -5.35 3.89 -18.43
C ASP A 36 -4.33 3.27 -17.46
N CYS A 37 -4.85 2.50 -16.51
CA CYS A 37 -4.11 1.84 -15.44
C CYS A 37 -4.54 0.37 -15.31
N ILE A 38 -3.59 -0.49 -14.95
CA ILE A 38 -3.86 -1.87 -14.51
C ILE A 38 -3.32 -2.09 -13.10
N TYR A 39 -4.00 -2.91 -12.32
CA TYR A 39 -3.58 -3.31 -10.97
C TYR A 39 -3.42 -4.82 -10.87
N LEU A 40 -2.21 -5.29 -10.54
CA LEU A 40 -1.87 -6.71 -10.53
C LEU A 40 -1.41 -7.22 -9.15
N PRO A 41 -1.81 -8.43 -8.72
CA PRO A 41 -1.25 -9.07 -7.53
C PRO A 41 0.05 -9.81 -7.85
N PHE A 42 1.04 -9.68 -6.97
CA PHE A 42 2.33 -10.36 -7.07
C PHE A 42 2.65 -11.09 -5.78
N GLU A 43 2.78 -12.41 -5.86
CA GLU A 43 3.23 -13.21 -4.73
C GLU A 43 4.75 -13.23 -4.69
N ILE A 44 5.33 -12.66 -3.62
CA ILE A 44 6.78 -12.55 -3.49
C ILE A 44 7.29 -13.60 -2.51
N PRO A 45 8.29 -14.43 -2.87
CA PRO A 45 8.91 -15.35 -1.93
C PRO A 45 9.54 -14.61 -0.73
N THR A 46 9.56 -15.26 0.43
CA THR A 46 10.22 -14.69 1.60
C THR A 46 11.71 -14.52 1.32
N GLY A 47 12.26 -13.34 1.63
CA GLY A 47 13.66 -13.00 1.36
C GLY A 47 13.91 -12.28 0.04
N GLU A 48 12.91 -12.23 -0.86
CA GLU A 48 13.04 -11.64 -2.20
C GLU A 48 12.49 -10.21 -2.30
N THR A 49 12.24 -9.56 -1.16
CA THR A 49 11.63 -8.22 -1.09
C THR A 49 12.47 -7.16 -1.79
N GLU A 50 13.79 -7.18 -1.64
CA GLU A 50 14.70 -6.26 -2.33
C GLU A 50 14.62 -6.40 -3.84
N LYS A 51 14.74 -7.64 -4.35
CA LYS A 51 14.67 -7.91 -5.79
C LYS A 51 13.32 -7.51 -6.38
N ALA A 52 12.23 -7.71 -5.65
CA ALA A 52 10.91 -7.26 -6.05
C ALA A 52 10.84 -5.73 -6.20
N LEU A 53 11.38 -4.97 -5.23
CA LEU A 53 11.42 -3.51 -5.29
C LEU A 53 12.35 -2.98 -6.39
N GLN A 54 13.47 -3.66 -6.66
CA GLN A 54 14.34 -3.35 -7.80
C GLN A 54 13.61 -3.58 -9.14
N ALA A 55 12.86 -4.68 -9.26
CA ALA A 55 12.06 -4.96 -10.45
C ALA A 55 10.96 -3.91 -10.68
N ILE A 56 10.33 -3.41 -9.62
CA ILE A 56 9.31 -2.35 -9.69
C ILE A 56 9.89 -1.05 -10.27
N ARG A 57 11.13 -0.68 -9.88
CA ARG A 57 11.86 0.44 -10.48
C ARG A 57 12.12 0.16 -11.95
N LEU A 58 12.80 -0.96 -12.24
CA LEU A 58 13.22 -1.35 -13.59
C LEU A 58 12.06 -1.42 -14.60
N LEU A 59 10.92 -1.97 -14.19
CA LEU A 59 9.74 -2.14 -15.03
C LEU A 59 8.87 -0.88 -15.10
N GLY A 60 9.23 0.20 -14.42
CA GLY A 60 8.54 1.49 -14.52
C GLY A 60 7.15 1.50 -13.90
N PHE A 61 6.89 0.66 -12.89
CA PHE A 61 5.62 0.68 -12.15
C PHE A 61 5.36 2.07 -11.58
N LYS A 62 4.12 2.54 -11.59
CA LYS A 62 3.76 3.85 -11.00
C LYS A 62 3.59 3.80 -9.50
N GLY A 63 3.28 2.63 -8.95
CA GLY A 63 3.23 2.41 -7.52
C GLY A 63 2.87 0.97 -7.20
N ILE A 64 3.08 0.59 -5.95
CA ILE A 64 2.70 -0.73 -5.46
C ILE A 64 2.18 -0.64 -4.03
N ASN A 65 1.14 -1.41 -3.72
CA ASN A 65 0.77 -1.67 -2.35
C ASN A 65 1.60 -2.82 -1.78
N VAL A 66 1.72 -2.82 -0.46
CA VAL A 66 2.47 -3.81 0.30
C VAL A 66 1.54 -4.37 1.36
N THR A 67 1.42 -5.68 1.41
CA THR A 67 0.69 -6.37 2.48
C THR A 67 1.60 -7.33 3.24
N ILE A 68 1.00 -8.09 4.15
CA ILE A 68 1.71 -9.11 4.94
C ILE A 68 2.53 -10.05 4.03
N PRO A 69 3.73 -10.46 4.46
CA PRO A 69 4.45 -10.09 5.69
C PRO A 69 5.45 -8.93 5.46
N PHE A 70 5.29 -8.13 4.41
CA PHE A 70 6.36 -7.26 3.89
C PHE A 70 6.30 -5.81 4.38
N LYS A 71 5.22 -5.38 5.04
CA LYS A 71 5.01 -3.96 5.41
C LYS A 71 6.17 -3.33 6.19
N GLU A 72 6.87 -4.10 7.03
CA GLU A 72 8.04 -3.62 7.78
C GLU A 72 9.35 -3.83 7.00
N LYS A 73 9.44 -4.94 6.24
CA LYS A 73 10.66 -5.31 5.50
C LYS A 73 10.99 -4.34 4.38
N VAL A 74 9.98 -3.76 3.74
CA VAL A 74 10.19 -2.82 2.63
C VAL A 74 10.90 -1.54 3.05
N LEU A 75 10.83 -1.14 4.34
CA LEU A 75 11.39 0.12 4.84
C LEU A 75 12.88 0.30 4.48
N ASN A 76 13.65 -0.79 4.49
CA ASN A 76 15.09 -0.78 4.24
C ASN A 76 15.47 -0.51 2.77
N TYR A 77 14.50 -0.50 1.87
CA TYR A 77 14.72 -0.46 0.42
C TYR A 77 14.03 0.76 -0.26
N LEU A 78 13.49 1.68 0.54
CA LEU A 78 12.81 2.89 0.09
C LEU A 78 13.73 4.09 0.23
N ASP A 79 13.60 5.05 -0.68
CA ASP A 79 14.44 6.25 -0.68
C ASP A 79 13.90 7.32 0.28
N GLU A 80 12.57 7.33 0.46
CA GLU A 80 11.89 8.29 1.31
C GLU A 80 10.67 7.64 1.99
N LEU A 81 10.34 8.15 3.17
CA LEU A 81 9.16 7.76 3.93
C LEU A 81 8.40 9.01 4.37
N SER A 82 7.09 8.97 4.23
CA SER A 82 6.16 9.90 4.87
C SER A 82 6.31 9.89 6.40
N ALA A 83 5.85 10.95 7.06
CA ALA A 83 5.92 11.08 8.52
C ALA A 83 5.17 9.93 9.21
N GLU A 84 3.99 9.61 8.70
CA GLU A 84 3.14 8.50 9.15
C GLU A 84 3.89 7.17 9.02
N ALA A 85 4.48 6.88 7.85
CA ALA A 85 5.20 5.62 7.63
C ALA A 85 6.42 5.48 8.55
N LYS A 86 7.16 6.57 8.78
CA LYS A 86 8.28 6.61 9.73
C LYS A 86 7.82 6.33 11.16
N ALA A 87 6.76 6.97 11.62
CA ALA A 87 6.24 6.77 12.97
C ALA A 87 5.69 5.36 13.17
N CYS A 88 4.99 4.83 12.17
CA CYS A 88 4.35 3.51 12.24
C CYS A 88 5.33 2.36 12.01
N GLN A 89 6.55 2.63 11.51
CA GLN A 89 7.51 1.59 11.11
C GLN A 89 6.84 0.53 10.22
N ALA A 90 6.02 0.99 9.26
CA ALA A 90 5.29 0.12 8.34
C ALA A 90 4.85 0.92 7.11
N VAL A 91 4.94 0.30 5.94
CA VAL A 91 4.50 0.86 4.65
C VAL A 91 3.51 -0.10 4.01
N ASN A 92 2.37 0.42 3.55
CA ASN A 92 1.36 -0.34 2.79
C ASN A 92 1.17 0.21 1.36
N CYS A 93 1.79 1.34 1.03
CA CYS A 93 1.67 2.01 -0.26
C CYS A 93 3.01 2.65 -0.63
N ILE A 94 3.51 2.33 -1.82
CA ILE A 94 4.76 2.86 -2.36
C ILE A 94 4.42 3.59 -3.65
N LYS A 95 4.81 4.86 -3.76
CA LYS A 95 4.80 5.60 -5.02
C LYS A 95 6.19 5.47 -5.65
N ASN A 96 6.24 5.18 -6.94
CA ASN A 96 7.47 5.29 -7.73
C ASN A 96 7.46 6.63 -8.49
N ASP A 97 8.38 7.52 -8.12
CA ASP A 97 8.51 8.87 -8.63
C ASP A 97 9.83 9.00 -9.40
N ASN A 98 9.84 8.56 -10.66
CA ASN A 98 11.03 8.49 -11.52
C ASN A 98 12.18 7.73 -10.86
N ASP A 99 11.96 6.46 -10.58
CA ASP A 99 12.89 5.56 -9.88
C ASP A 99 13.22 6.00 -8.46
N ARG A 100 12.38 6.83 -7.84
CA ARG A 100 12.42 7.14 -6.41
C ARG A 100 11.21 6.54 -5.71
N LEU A 101 11.42 5.52 -4.88
CA LEU A 101 10.38 4.83 -4.13
C LEU A 101 10.11 5.54 -2.81
N ILE A 102 8.91 6.09 -2.70
CA ILE A 102 8.43 6.84 -1.54
C ILE A 102 7.36 6.03 -0.81
N GLY A 103 7.59 5.74 0.47
CA GLY A 103 6.71 4.92 1.31
C GLY A 103 5.66 5.71 2.09
N TYR A 104 4.44 5.21 2.05
CA TYR A 104 3.27 5.73 2.75
C TYR A 104 2.58 4.64 3.57
N ASN A 105 1.91 5.08 4.63
CA ASN A 105 1.01 4.25 5.41
C ASN A 105 -0.38 4.88 5.40
N THR A 106 -1.33 4.24 4.71
CA THR A 106 -2.70 4.75 4.57
C THR A 106 -3.70 4.05 5.49
N ASP A 107 -3.28 3.01 6.23
CA ASP A 107 -4.17 2.19 7.04
C ASP A 107 -4.81 3.02 8.17
N GLY A 108 -4.02 3.84 8.87
CA GLY A 108 -4.48 4.65 10.01
C GLY A 108 -5.51 5.69 9.60
N LYS A 109 -5.16 6.51 8.59
CA LYS A 109 -6.08 7.49 8.02
C LYS A 109 -7.34 6.83 7.45
N GLY A 110 -7.20 5.70 6.76
CA GLY A 110 -8.34 4.96 6.21
C GLY A 110 -9.27 4.43 7.30
N PHE A 111 -8.71 3.93 8.40
CA PHE A 111 -9.47 3.46 9.55
C PHE A 111 -10.25 4.59 10.23
N LEU A 112 -9.61 5.74 10.49
CA LEU A 112 -10.27 6.90 11.08
C LEU A 112 -11.36 7.46 10.17
N ALA A 113 -11.12 7.51 8.86
CA ALA A 113 -12.12 7.93 7.88
C ALA A 113 -13.35 7.01 7.93
N ALA A 114 -13.16 5.69 7.95
CA ALA A 114 -14.27 4.73 8.04
C ALA A 114 -15.08 4.88 9.35
N ILE A 115 -14.41 5.17 10.47
CA ILE A 115 -15.09 5.45 11.75
C ILE A 115 -15.93 6.73 11.64
N HIS A 116 -15.38 7.79 11.06
CA HIS A 116 -16.09 9.07 10.90
C HIS A 116 -17.27 8.95 9.92
N GLU A 117 -17.11 8.19 8.83
CA GLU A 117 -18.18 7.88 7.87
C GLU A 117 -19.32 7.07 8.50
N ALA A 118 -19.02 6.26 9.52
CA ALA A 118 -20.02 5.57 10.34
C ALA A 118 -20.71 6.50 11.37
N GLY A 119 -20.39 7.79 11.39
CA GLY A 119 -20.97 8.78 12.30
C GLY A 119 -20.39 8.76 13.72
N ILE A 120 -19.25 8.10 13.92
CA ILE A 120 -18.59 8.00 15.23
C ILE A 120 -17.55 9.11 15.35
N HIS A 121 -17.72 10.01 16.32
CA HIS A 121 -16.73 11.05 16.63
C HIS A 121 -15.66 10.52 17.59
N THR A 122 -14.38 10.65 17.22
CA THR A 122 -13.26 10.13 18.01
C THR A 122 -12.57 11.18 18.90
N ALA A 123 -12.79 12.47 18.63
CA ALA A 123 -12.12 13.56 19.36
C ALA A 123 -12.50 13.55 20.85
N GLY A 124 -11.49 13.55 21.73
CA GLY A 124 -11.67 13.54 23.19
C GLY A 124 -12.15 12.21 23.78
N GLN A 125 -12.34 11.18 22.95
CA GLN A 125 -12.77 9.86 23.41
C GLN A 125 -11.58 9.00 23.86
N LYS A 126 -11.87 7.97 24.66
CA LYS A 126 -10.91 6.92 25.02
C LYS A 126 -11.21 5.66 24.24
N ALA A 127 -10.17 5.00 23.73
CA ALA A 127 -10.27 3.74 23.02
C ALA A 127 -9.34 2.69 23.65
N VAL A 128 -9.74 1.43 23.58
CA VAL A 128 -8.87 0.29 23.89
C VAL A 128 -8.33 -0.24 22.57
N MET A 129 -7.02 -0.31 22.44
CA MET A 129 -6.37 -0.93 21.28
C MET A 129 -5.91 -2.34 21.62
N ILE A 130 -6.18 -3.28 20.72
CA ILE A 130 -5.71 -4.66 20.83
C ILE A 130 -4.68 -4.91 19.72
N GLY A 131 -3.41 -5.01 20.11
CA GLY A 131 -2.29 -5.26 19.21
C GLY A 131 -1.25 -4.13 19.19
N ALA A 132 -0.05 -4.45 18.70
CA ALA A 132 1.09 -3.52 18.62
C ALA A 132 1.87 -3.62 17.29
N GLY A 133 1.29 -4.32 16.29
CA GLY A 133 1.87 -4.44 14.94
C GLY A 133 1.63 -3.19 14.09
N GLY A 134 2.11 -3.21 12.84
CA GLY A 134 2.03 -2.06 11.92
C GLY A 134 0.65 -1.42 11.81
N ALA A 135 -0.43 -2.20 11.72
CA ALA A 135 -1.80 -1.67 11.66
C ALA A 135 -2.22 -0.93 12.95
N ALA A 136 -1.89 -1.48 14.13
CA ALA A 136 -2.21 -0.84 15.41
C ALA A 136 -1.41 0.45 15.58
N ARG A 137 -0.12 0.45 15.21
CA ARG A 137 0.71 1.67 15.22
C ARG A 137 0.17 2.73 14.27
N SER A 138 -0.34 2.34 13.10
CA SER A 138 -1.01 3.25 12.16
C SER A 138 -2.25 3.92 12.74
N VAL A 139 -3.07 3.19 13.51
CA VAL A 139 -4.30 3.74 14.10
C VAL A 139 -4.00 4.65 15.31
N ALA A 140 -2.92 4.39 16.03
CA ALA A 140 -2.50 5.20 17.18
C ALA A 140 -1.77 6.50 16.82
N TYR A 141 -1.22 6.61 15.61
CA TYR A 141 -0.56 7.82 15.11
C TYR A 141 -1.58 8.90 14.74
#